data_AF-A0A923ICI1-F1
#
_entry.id   AF-A0A923ICI1-F1
#
_cell.length_a   1.000
_cell.length_b   1.000
_cell.length_c   1.000
_cell.angle_alpha   90.00
_cell.angle_beta   90.00
_cell.angle_gamma   90.00
#
_symmetry.space_group_name_H-M   'P 1'
#
loop_
_entity.id
_entity.type
_entity.pdbx_description
1 polymer ?
#
loop_
_entity_poly.entity_id
_entity_poly.type
_entity_poly.pdbx_seq_one_letter_code
_entity_poly.pdbx_strand_id
1 'polypeptide(L)'
;MRMTEGWRPANWADITGGCAVVCSMGPSWWVCDPSKVQRGTAGRKVGLWSQPQVLYWDPGGGMHEMTLVAGILEIAEERAREAGAARINTVTVEIGRLAGVELSALVFCFETARLGTMAAGAELVVRELPGRGLCPACGAETDIDFYAALCPACDGCLQVVGGRELRVASLDVD
;
A
#
# COMPACT_ATOMS: atom_id res chain seq x y z
N MET A 1 -36.44 29.74 40.83
CA MET A 1 -34.99 29.64 41.12
C MET A 1 -34.64 28.18 41.33
N ARG A 2 -33.69 27.65 40.54
CA ARG A 2 -33.07 26.28 40.55
C ARG A 2 -34.02 25.16 40.10
N MET A 3 -33.91 24.48 38.94
CA MET A 3 -32.81 23.81 38.21
C MET A 3 -31.97 22.84 39.06
N THR A 4 -32.20 21.54 38.83
CA THR A 4 -31.24 20.39 38.73
C THR A 4 -32.08 19.14 38.38
N GLU A 5 -32.09 18.68 37.12
CA GLU A 5 -31.20 17.64 36.57
C GLU A 5 -31.51 16.22 37.08
N GLY A 6 -32.26 15.48 36.26
CA GLY A 6 -32.47 14.03 36.38
C GLY A 6 -32.13 13.36 35.06
N TRP A 7 -30.88 13.51 34.60
CA TRP A 7 -30.38 12.81 33.43
C TRP A 7 -29.78 11.47 33.88
N ARG A 8 -30.51 10.38 33.62
CA ARG A 8 -30.00 9.02 33.78
C ARG A 8 -29.18 8.67 32.52
N PRO A 9 -27.92 8.21 32.65
CA PRO A 9 -27.18 7.73 31.49
C PRO A 9 -27.81 6.43 31.00
N ALA A 10 -28.21 6.40 29.74
CA ALA A 10 -28.59 5.17 29.06
C ALA A 10 -27.35 4.26 28.97
N ASN A 11 -27.56 3.01 29.37
CA ASN A 11 -26.57 1.95 29.36
C ASN A 11 -26.17 1.64 27.90
N TRP A 12 -24.87 1.55 27.61
CA TRP A 12 -24.30 1.36 26.27
C TRP A 12 -24.45 -0.08 25.72
N ALA A 13 -25.20 -0.95 26.39
CA ALA A 13 -25.31 -2.37 26.06
C ALA A 13 -26.44 -2.70 25.06
N ASP A 14 -27.26 -1.73 24.62
CA ASP A 14 -28.45 -1.98 23.79
C ASP A 14 -28.34 -1.45 22.34
N ILE A 15 -27.15 -1.04 21.88
CA ILE A 15 -26.92 -0.52 20.51
C ILE A 15 -25.88 -1.36 19.73
N THR A 16 -25.83 -2.67 19.97
CA THR A 16 -25.05 -3.59 19.11
C THR A 16 -25.96 -4.46 18.28
N GLY A 17 -26.67 -3.82 17.35
CA GLY A 17 -27.14 -4.44 16.11
C GLY A 17 -26.09 -4.25 15.02
N GLY A 18 -25.15 -5.18 14.93
CA GLY A 18 -24.36 -5.53 13.73
C GLY A 18 -23.83 -4.40 12.83
N CYS A 19 -22.67 -3.85 13.17
CA CYS A 19 -21.58 -3.50 12.24
C CYS A 19 -20.44 -2.88 13.06
N ALA A 20 -19.68 -3.73 13.76
CA ALA A 20 -18.42 -3.30 14.32
C ALA A 20 -17.42 -3.17 13.17
N VAL A 21 -17.20 -1.93 12.72
CA VAL A 21 -15.99 -1.55 12.01
C VAL A 21 -14.84 -1.78 12.98
N VAL A 22 -14.22 -2.96 12.91
CA VAL A 22 -12.99 -3.23 13.62
C VAL A 22 -11.88 -2.50 12.86
N CYS A 23 -11.65 -1.25 13.24
CA CYS A 23 -10.48 -0.51 12.82
C CYS A 23 -9.28 -1.10 13.57
N SER A 24 -8.61 -2.07 12.95
CA SER A 24 -7.38 -2.65 13.48
C SER A 24 -6.21 -1.70 13.20
N MET A 25 -5.98 -0.76 14.12
CA MET A 25 -4.69 -0.08 14.28
C MET A 25 -4.00 -0.62 15.53
N GLY A 26 -2.68 -0.80 15.42
CA GLY A 26 -1.82 -1.48 16.39
C GLY A 26 -1.75 -0.87 17.81
N PRO A 27 -0.88 -1.43 18.67
CA PRO A 27 -0.98 -1.32 20.11
C PRO A 27 -0.34 -0.02 20.63
N SER A 28 -1.09 1.09 20.62
CA SER A 28 -0.81 2.20 21.53
C SER A 28 -2.07 2.99 21.81
N TRP A 29 -2.44 3.02 23.09
CA TRP A 29 -3.62 3.67 23.62
C TRP A 29 -3.47 5.18 23.54
N TRP A 30 -4.08 5.83 22.55
CA TRP A 30 -4.35 7.26 22.60
C TRP A 30 -5.85 7.48 22.70
N VAL A 31 -6.30 7.84 23.91
CA VAL A 31 -7.59 8.49 24.11
C VAL A 31 -7.44 9.91 23.55
N CYS A 32 -8.26 10.24 22.55
CA CYS A 32 -8.35 11.60 22.03
C CYS A 32 -8.97 12.49 23.12
N ASP A 33 -8.12 13.23 23.84
CA ASP A 33 -8.51 14.21 24.87
C ASP A 33 -9.08 15.48 24.20
N PRO A 34 -10.39 15.74 24.29
CA PRO A 34 -11.02 16.89 23.64
C PRO A 34 -10.59 18.24 24.24
N SER A 35 -9.91 18.25 25.41
CA SER A 35 -9.47 19.48 26.08
C SER A 35 -8.21 20.11 25.46
N LYS A 36 -7.53 19.41 24.54
CA LYS A 36 -6.30 19.88 23.88
C LYS A 36 -6.50 20.46 22.48
N VAL A 37 -7.75 20.57 22.01
CA VAL A 37 -8.07 21.27 20.75
C VAL A 37 -7.96 22.78 20.98
N GLN A 38 -6.78 23.34 20.74
CA GLN A 38 -6.61 24.79 20.70
C GLN A 38 -7.18 25.35 19.39
N ARG A 39 -8.18 26.21 19.51
CA ARG A 39 -8.75 27.01 18.41
C ARG A 39 -7.70 28.04 17.95
N GLY A 40 -7.11 27.83 16.78
CA GLY A 40 -6.22 28.81 16.16
C GLY A 40 -7.00 30.03 15.66
N THR A 41 -6.69 31.21 16.18
CA THR A 41 -7.19 32.49 15.67
C THR A 41 -6.38 32.95 14.47
N ALA A 42 -7.09 33.47 13.46
CA ALA A 42 -6.50 34.06 12.26
C ALA A 42 -5.63 35.28 12.60
N GLY A 43 -4.37 35.27 12.15
CA GLY A 43 -3.39 36.32 12.42
C GLY A 43 -2.27 36.33 11.37
N ARG A 44 -2.49 37.11 10.33
CA ARG A 44 -1.64 37.43 9.17
C ARG A 44 -0.21 37.88 9.57
N LYS A 45 0.84 37.21 9.06
CA LYS A 45 2.14 37.82 8.74
C LYS A 45 2.72 37.21 7.46
N VAL A 46 2.92 38.07 6.49
CA VAL A 46 3.69 37.85 5.25
C VAL A 46 5.16 37.69 5.61
N GLY A 47 5.78 36.66 5.04
CA GLY A 47 7.21 36.36 5.18
C GLY A 47 7.64 35.48 4.02
N LEU A 48 8.15 36.14 2.99
CA LEU A 48 8.77 35.59 1.80
C LEU A 48 9.89 34.61 2.18
N TRP A 49 9.72 33.31 1.91
CA TRP A 49 10.83 32.36 1.83
C TRP A 49 10.66 31.52 0.57
N SER A 50 11.37 31.96 -0.46
CA SER A 50 11.75 31.21 -1.65
C SER A 50 12.79 30.15 -1.29
N GLN A 51 12.47 28.87 -1.44
CA GLN A 51 13.36 27.77 -1.85
C GLN A 51 12.55 26.48 -2.18
N PRO A 52 13.09 25.56 -3.00
CA PRO A 52 12.35 24.61 -3.85
C PRO A 52 12.41 23.14 -3.34
N GLN A 53 11.39 22.35 -3.73
CA GLN A 53 11.42 20.87 -3.89
C GLN A 53 12.15 20.07 -2.78
N VAL A 54 11.55 19.90 -1.59
CA VAL A 54 11.96 18.84 -0.65
C VAL A 54 10.89 17.76 -0.66
N LEU A 55 11.19 16.65 -1.33
CA LEU A 55 10.40 15.43 -1.29
C LEU A 55 10.47 14.86 0.13
N TYR A 56 9.31 14.56 0.70
CA TYR A 56 9.17 13.94 2.01
C TYR A 56 9.82 12.54 1.96
N TRP A 57 10.93 12.36 2.68
CA TRP A 57 11.59 11.06 2.86
C TRP A 57 10.75 10.23 3.84
N ASP A 58 10.04 9.22 3.34
CA ASP A 58 9.33 8.27 4.19
C ASP A 58 10.33 7.22 4.71
N PRO A 59 10.65 7.16 6.02
CA PRO A 59 11.75 6.32 6.53
C PRO A 59 11.50 4.82 6.49
N GLY A 60 10.30 4.37 6.06
CA GLY A 60 9.88 2.96 6.07
C GLY A 60 9.96 2.23 4.72
N GLY A 61 10.01 2.94 3.58
CA GLY A 61 9.91 2.36 2.23
C GLY A 61 11.24 2.30 1.45
N GLY A 62 12.33 2.85 1.96
CA GLY A 62 13.61 2.82 1.22
C GLY A 62 14.28 1.44 1.19
N MET A 63 14.09 0.63 2.25
CA MET A 63 14.75 -0.67 2.39
C MET A 63 13.89 -1.84 1.90
N HIS A 64 12.56 -1.73 2.00
CA HIS A 64 11.64 -2.76 1.55
C HIS A 64 11.72 -2.92 0.02
N GLU A 65 11.57 -1.83 -0.73
CA GLU A 65 11.60 -1.80 -2.19
C GLU A 65 13.00 -2.10 -2.74
N MET A 66 14.06 -1.62 -2.09
CA MET A 66 15.43 -1.97 -2.49
C MET A 66 15.70 -3.47 -2.38
N THR A 67 15.17 -4.11 -1.33
CA THR A 67 15.31 -5.57 -1.16
C THR A 67 14.49 -6.33 -2.22
N LEU A 68 13.29 -5.84 -2.56
CA LEU A 68 12.49 -6.41 -3.65
C LEU A 68 13.23 -6.32 -4.99
N VAL A 69 13.79 -5.15 -5.31
CA VAL A 69 14.57 -4.93 -6.53
C VAL A 69 15.81 -5.81 -6.58
N ALA A 70 16.55 -5.93 -5.47
CA ALA A 70 17.73 -6.79 -5.41
C ALA A 70 17.37 -8.26 -5.75
N GLY A 71 16.26 -8.77 -5.19
CA GLY A 71 15.77 -10.11 -5.52
C GLY A 71 15.29 -10.25 -6.97
N ILE A 72 14.64 -9.22 -7.54
CA ILE A 72 14.24 -9.20 -8.96
C ILE A 72 15.47 -9.31 -9.86
N LEU A 73 16.52 -8.52 -9.60
CA LEU A 73 17.75 -8.52 -10.39
C LEU A 73 18.51 -9.85 -10.26
N GLU A 74 18.60 -10.40 -9.05
CA GLU A 74 19.22 -11.70 -8.82
C GLU A 74 18.56 -12.81 -9.66
N ILE A 75 17.22 -12.90 -9.60
CA ILE A 75 16.45 -13.86 -10.39
C ILE A 75 16.64 -13.59 -11.89
N ALA A 76 16.58 -12.33 -12.31
CA ALA A 76 16.73 -11.96 -13.72
C ALA A 76 18.09 -12.37 -14.28
N GLU A 77 19.17 -12.10 -13.55
CA GLU A 77 20.52 -12.47 -13.94
C GLU A 77 20.76 -13.97 -13.91
N GLU A 78 20.23 -14.68 -12.91
CA GLU A 78 20.31 -16.14 -12.86
C GLU A 78 19.70 -16.75 -14.14
N ARG A 79 18.47 -16.33 -14.50
CA ARG A 79 17.79 -16.81 -15.70
C ARG A 79 18.49 -16.39 -17.00
N ALA A 80 19.02 -15.17 -17.06
CA ALA A 80 19.78 -14.71 -18.22
C ALA A 80 21.06 -15.53 -18.43
N ARG A 81 21.80 -15.83 -17.35
CA ARG A 81 23.00 -16.67 -17.41
C ARG A 81 22.68 -18.11 -17.79
N GLU A 82 21.59 -18.69 -17.26
CA GLU A 82 21.09 -20.01 -17.66
C GLU A 82 20.75 -20.06 -19.16
N ALA A 83 20.23 -18.97 -19.72
CA ALA A 83 19.94 -18.83 -21.15
C ALA A 83 21.19 -18.55 -22.00
N GLY A 84 22.36 -18.36 -21.39
CA GLY A 84 23.60 -18.03 -22.10
C GLY A 84 23.66 -16.59 -22.62
N ALA A 85 22.81 -15.70 -22.12
CA ALA A 85 22.78 -14.30 -22.52
C ALA A 85 23.94 -13.51 -21.90
N ALA A 86 24.41 -12.49 -22.61
CA ALA A 86 25.40 -11.54 -22.15
C ALA A 86 24.75 -10.29 -21.52
N ARG A 87 23.54 -9.93 -21.92
CA ARG A 87 22.83 -8.74 -21.43
C ARG A 87 21.33 -8.95 -21.27
N ILE A 88 20.74 -8.15 -20.38
CA ILE A 88 19.29 -8.04 -20.21
C ILE A 88 18.85 -6.70 -20.76
N ASN A 89 17.89 -6.72 -21.69
CA ASN A 89 17.31 -5.53 -22.32
C ASN A 89 16.04 -5.06 -21.60
N THR A 90 15.21 -6.00 -21.15
CA THR A 90 13.94 -5.69 -20.49
C THR A 90 13.66 -6.68 -19.37
N VAL A 91 13.25 -6.17 -18.21
CA VAL A 91 12.71 -6.95 -17.09
C VAL A 91 11.24 -6.60 -16.95
N THR A 92 10.35 -7.57 -17.20
CA THR A 92 8.91 -7.39 -16.96
C THR A 92 8.54 -8.00 -15.63
N VAL A 93 7.92 -7.22 -14.75
CA VAL A 93 7.39 -7.68 -13.47
C VAL A 93 5.88 -7.53 -13.42
N GLU A 94 5.22 -8.48 -12.78
CA GLU A 94 3.80 -8.41 -12.45
C GLU A 94 3.64 -8.17 -10.96
N ILE A 95 2.85 -7.16 -10.60
CA ILE A 95 2.66 -6.72 -9.22
C ILE A 95 1.17 -6.60 -8.95
N GLY A 96 0.70 -7.36 -7.97
CA GLY A 96 -0.66 -7.27 -7.50
C GLY A 96 -0.95 -5.96 -6.77
N ARG A 97 -2.12 -5.37 -7.03
CA ARG A 97 -2.57 -4.12 -6.40
C ARG A 97 -2.59 -4.16 -4.86
N LEU A 98 -2.76 -5.34 -4.29
CA LEU A 98 -2.78 -5.58 -2.84
C LEU A 98 -1.42 -6.02 -2.28
N ALA A 99 -0.36 -6.07 -3.11
CA ALA A 99 0.99 -6.45 -2.67
C ALA A 99 1.62 -5.40 -1.73
N GLY A 100 1.12 -4.16 -1.74
CA GLY A 100 1.63 -3.08 -0.89
C GLY A 100 2.97 -2.52 -1.32
N VAL A 101 3.31 -2.67 -2.61
CA VAL A 101 4.56 -2.16 -3.21
C VAL A 101 4.35 -0.75 -3.71
N GLU A 102 5.21 0.17 -3.30
CA GLU A 102 5.19 1.52 -3.85
C GLU A 102 5.93 1.57 -5.19
N LEU A 103 5.17 1.68 -6.30
CA LEU A 103 5.73 1.56 -7.66
C LEU A 103 6.79 2.61 -7.96
N SER A 104 6.59 3.84 -7.49
CA SER A 104 7.54 4.93 -7.72
C SER A 104 8.90 4.65 -7.05
N ALA A 105 8.86 4.10 -5.83
CA ALA A 105 10.04 3.68 -5.09
C ALA A 105 10.71 2.45 -5.74
N LEU A 106 9.92 1.48 -6.20
CA LEU A 106 10.44 0.30 -6.90
C LEU A 106 11.23 0.69 -8.17
N VAL A 107 10.66 1.56 -9.01
CA VAL A 107 11.32 2.04 -10.24
C VAL A 107 12.61 2.79 -9.89
N PHE A 108 12.58 3.65 -8.88
CA PHE A 108 13.77 4.38 -8.43
C PHE A 108 14.88 3.44 -7.91
N CYS A 109 14.52 2.47 -7.08
CA CYS A 109 15.44 1.46 -6.57
C CYS A 109 16.04 0.63 -7.72
N PHE A 110 15.23 0.25 -8.72
CA PHE A 110 15.68 -0.49 -9.89
C PHE A 110 16.73 0.28 -10.71
N GLU A 111 16.46 1.56 -10.99
CA GLU A 111 17.40 2.42 -11.72
C GLU A 111 18.77 2.52 -11.04
N THR A 112 18.78 2.50 -9.72
CA THR A 112 20.03 2.55 -8.94
C THR A 112 20.71 1.19 -8.86
N ALA A 113 19.94 0.13 -8.60
CA ALA A 113 20.46 -1.21 -8.36
C ALA A 113 20.93 -1.92 -9.64
N ARG A 114 20.39 -1.57 -10.81
CA ARG A 114 20.78 -2.17 -12.10
C ARG A 114 22.21 -1.79 -12.52
N LEU A 115 22.77 -0.73 -11.96
CA LEU A 115 24.11 -0.26 -12.33
C LEU A 115 25.18 -1.27 -11.91
N GLY A 116 26.05 -1.64 -12.85
CA GLY A 116 27.10 -2.63 -12.60
C GLY A 116 26.64 -4.09 -12.73
N THR A 117 25.41 -4.33 -13.20
CA THR A 117 24.90 -5.68 -13.46
C THR A 117 24.65 -5.96 -14.94
N MET A 118 24.24 -7.19 -15.29
CA MET A 118 23.81 -7.53 -16.66
C MET A 118 22.58 -6.74 -17.12
N ALA A 119 21.86 -6.11 -16.19
CA ALA A 119 20.68 -5.29 -16.42
C ALA A 119 20.99 -3.78 -16.44
N ALA A 120 22.25 -3.36 -16.53
CA ALA A 120 22.63 -1.93 -16.49
C ALA A 120 21.92 -1.07 -17.56
N GLY A 121 21.57 -1.67 -18.71
CA GLY A 121 20.79 -1.02 -19.76
C GLY A 121 19.31 -1.40 -19.80
N ALA A 122 18.84 -2.24 -18.87
CA ALA A 122 17.53 -2.85 -18.95
C ALA A 122 16.39 -1.89 -18.59
N GLU A 123 15.29 -1.92 -19.34
CA GLU A 123 14.04 -1.25 -18.97
C GLU A 123 13.24 -2.11 -17.98
N LEU A 124 12.68 -1.48 -16.94
CA LEU A 124 11.71 -2.14 -16.04
C LEU A 124 10.28 -1.88 -16.54
N VAL A 125 9.59 -2.94 -16.95
CA VAL A 125 8.17 -2.90 -17.33
C VAL A 125 7.33 -3.46 -16.19
N VAL A 126 6.44 -2.63 -15.63
CA VAL A 126 5.54 -3.03 -14.56
C VAL A 126 4.14 -3.32 -15.12
N ARG A 127 3.60 -4.50 -14.80
CA ARG A 127 2.21 -4.88 -15.07
C ARG A 127 1.46 -5.01 -13.76
N GLU A 128 0.49 -4.15 -13.52
CA GLU A 128 -0.39 -4.26 -12.36
C GLU A 128 -1.44 -5.36 -12.55
N LEU A 129 -1.57 -6.24 -11.57
CA LEU A 129 -2.64 -7.24 -11.50
C LEU A 129 -3.72 -6.76 -10.53
N PRO A 130 -5.01 -6.90 -10.88
CA PRO A 130 -6.10 -6.53 -9.97
C PRO A 130 -6.08 -7.39 -8.71
N GLY A 131 -6.52 -6.83 -7.59
CA GLY A 131 -6.89 -7.63 -6.43
C GLY A 131 -8.09 -8.49 -6.77
N ARG A 132 -8.13 -9.74 -6.30
CA ARG A 132 -9.29 -10.62 -6.48
C ARG A 132 -9.89 -11.01 -5.14
N GLY A 133 -11.19 -10.85 -5.03
CA GLY A 133 -12.00 -11.20 -3.87
C GLY A 133 -13.01 -12.29 -4.21
N LEU A 134 -13.11 -13.30 -3.34
CA LEU A 134 -14.13 -14.35 -3.40
C LEU A 134 -15.11 -14.17 -2.23
N CYS A 135 -16.41 -14.13 -2.51
CA CYS A 135 -17.42 -14.12 -1.46
C CYS A 135 -17.74 -15.55 -1.00
N PRO A 136 -17.51 -15.92 0.27
CA PRO A 136 -17.88 -17.25 0.76
C PRO A 136 -19.39 -17.45 0.90
N ALA A 137 -20.19 -16.37 0.94
CA ALA A 137 -21.63 -16.45 1.11
C ALA A 137 -22.38 -16.74 -0.21
N CYS A 138 -21.92 -16.18 -1.34
CA CYS A 138 -22.60 -16.31 -2.63
C CYS A 138 -21.73 -16.92 -3.74
N GLY A 139 -20.43 -17.13 -3.49
CA GLY A 139 -19.48 -17.67 -4.47
C GLY A 139 -19.06 -16.68 -5.56
N ALA A 140 -19.48 -15.42 -5.50
CA ALA A 140 -19.09 -14.42 -6.50
C ALA A 140 -17.61 -14.07 -6.38
N GLU A 141 -16.93 -14.01 -7.53
CA GLU A 141 -15.58 -13.45 -7.68
C GLU A 141 -15.67 -12.03 -8.22
N THR A 142 -14.89 -11.13 -7.65
CA THR A 142 -14.86 -9.72 -8.06
C THR A 142 -13.47 -9.12 -7.88
N ASP A 143 -13.17 -8.11 -8.70
CA ASP A 143 -11.95 -7.35 -8.55
C ASP A 143 -12.07 -6.39 -7.35
N ILE A 144 -10.99 -6.26 -6.59
CA ILE A 144 -10.94 -5.44 -5.38
C ILE A 144 -9.68 -4.58 -5.39
N ASP A 145 -9.85 -3.33 -4.97
CA ASP A 145 -8.75 -2.37 -4.82
C ASP A 145 -8.17 -2.33 -3.40
N PHE A 146 -8.91 -2.85 -2.42
CA PHE A 146 -8.54 -2.82 -1.00
C PHE A 146 -9.07 -4.04 -0.24
N TYR A 147 -8.42 -4.37 0.89
CA TYR A 147 -8.69 -5.57 1.69
C TYR A 147 -10.07 -5.62 2.34
N ALA A 148 -10.74 -4.48 2.52
CA ALA A 148 -12.03 -4.37 3.20
C ALA A 148 -13.24 -4.24 2.25
N ALA A 149 -13.10 -4.70 1.00
CA ALA A 149 -14.17 -4.64 0.02
C ALA A 149 -15.34 -5.58 0.37
N LEU A 150 -16.56 -5.12 0.09
CA LEU A 150 -17.79 -5.89 0.26
C LEU A 150 -18.24 -6.48 -1.09
N CYS A 151 -18.92 -7.63 -1.03
CA CYS A 151 -19.43 -8.28 -2.22
C CYS A 151 -20.57 -7.46 -2.84
N PRO A 152 -20.49 -7.08 -4.13
CA PRO A 152 -21.53 -6.28 -4.77
C PRO A 152 -22.86 -7.03 -4.97
N ALA A 153 -22.87 -8.37 -4.80
CA ALA A 153 -24.06 -9.20 -5.01
C ALA A 153 -24.87 -9.46 -3.73
N CYS A 154 -24.24 -9.45 -2.56
CA CYS A 154 -24.89 -9.83 -1.30
C CYS A 154 -24.39 -9.09 -0.06
N ASP A 155 -23.55 -8.06 -0.23
CA ASP A 155 -22.91 -7.26 0.83
C ASP A 155 -22.09 -8.06 1.86
N GLY A 156 -21.79 -9.34 1.57
CA GLY A 156 -20.94 -10.17 2.39
C GLY A 156 -19.46 -9.77 2.33
N CYS A 157 -18.70 -10.10 3.37
CA CYS A 157 -17.25 -9.87 3.39
C CYS A 157 -16.54 -10.70 2.32
N LEU A 158 -15.72 -10.04 1.50
CA LEU A 158 -14.87 -10.72 0.52
C LEU A 158 -13.62 -11.29 1.19
N GLN A 159 -13.22 -12.48 0.76
CA GLN A 159 -11.91 -13.04 1.08
C GLN A 159 -10.96 -12.75 -0.08
N VAL A 160 -9.78 -12.20 0.22
CA VAL A 160 -8.76 -11.95 -0.80
C VAL A 160 -8.19 -13.27 -1.28
N VAL A 161 -8.34 -13.56 -2.56
CA VAL A 161 -7.84 -14.77 -3.24
C VAL A 161 -6.74 -14.49 -4.25
N GLY A 162 -6.43 -13.22 -4.53
CA GLY A 162 -5.31 -12.85 -5.41
C GLY A 162 -5.01 -11.36 -5.43
N GLY A 163 -3.98 -10.99 -6.19
CA GLY A 163 -3.47 -9.62 -6.34
C GLY A 163 -2.53 -9.21 -5.21
N ARG A 164 -1.90 -10.17 -4.54
CA ARG A 164 -0.86 -9.97 -3.52
C ARG A 164 0.53 -10.37 -4.02
N GLU A 165 0.61 -10.82 -5.26
CA GLU A 165 1.78 -11.43 -5.83
C GLU A 165 2.74 -10.38 -6.39
N LEU A 166 4.04 -10.67 -6.33
CA LEU A 166 5.07 -10.00 -7.13
C LEU A 166 5.88 -11.10 -7.81
N ARG A 167 6.06 -11.00 -9.13
CA ARG A 167 6.88 -11.97 -9.88
C ARG A 167 7.55 -11.35 -11.10
N VAL A 168 8.70 -11.92 -11.48
CA VAL A 168 9.31 -11.67 -12.79
C VAL A 168 8.52 -12.45 -13.84
N ALA A 169 7.86 -11.76 -14.74
CA ALA A 169 6.96 -12.34 -15.74
C ALA A 169 7.69 -12.73 -17.03
N SER A 170 8.62 -11.89 -17.48
CA SER A 170 9.42 -12.16 -18.69
C SER A 170 10.72 -11.36 -18.68
N LEU A 171 11.71 -11.88 -19.38
CA LEU A 171 13.01 -11.24 -19.62
C LEU A 171 13.26 -11.20 -21.12
N ASP A 172 13.73 -10.06 -21.61
CA ASP A 172 14.28 -9.91 -22.95
C ASP A 172 15.81 -9.82 -22.84
N VAL A 173 16.52 -10.67 -23.57
CA VAL A 173 17.96 -10.90 -23.38
C VAL A 173 18.67 -11.12 -24.73
N ASP A 174 19.96 -10.77 -24.78
CA ASP A 174 20.86 -11.03 -25.94
C ASP A 174 22.15 -11.74 -25.54
#